data_AF-A0A2N5ZQ45-F1
#
_entry.id   AF-A0A2N5ZQ45-F1
#
_cell.length_a   1.000
_cell.length_b   1.000
_cell.length_c   1.000
_cell.angle_alpha   90.00
_cell.angle_beta   90.00
_cell.angle_gamma   90.00
#
_symmetry.space_group_name_H-M   'P 1'
#
loop_
_entity.id
_entity.type
_entity.pdbx_description
1 polymer ?
#
loop_
_entity_poly.entity_id
_entity_poly.type
_entity_poly.pdbx_seq_one_letter_code
_entity_poly.pdbx_strand_id
1 'polypeptide(L)'
;MNGMFTVLCGEIYEFDQFINSSTNHVKEIASRHTSSVQSLSDKYNGTVLELTSSAAKVLFKNPLHAAKYSIELYNKFSLEPRIPYRTAINHGLIDPNKDGISAKTSLIASAILQICSEGAVLLTEDAANLLEQEDTITVQKIGTTLSKATEVPINVYCLAHKGLYIPTQMELSDKSRNKNSIAVLAFHNTSSEKELDYICEGIAEEIIDSLTKAEDIFVTARSSSFMFKNSDISILEIGRKLNVAYVLDGSIRKRNEEYRISYQLIDSATGYNILSDSFSSEFDNLYNSEKIISREVINHFNPEEKIRTNTDDFYINPIAYSYYLKGKYLLYQWNKDETKKAIENFNKALEIVPGYALAYAGLSSVYAHIALNRYDDFRTNIEKAVQYAERAIDADRSIPD
;
A
#
# COMPACT_ATOMS: atom_id res chain seq x y z
N MET A 1 -36.16 13.16 3.89
CA MET A 1 -35.75 12.84 5.27
C MET A 1 -34.43 13.56 5.52
N ASN A 2 -34.42 14.67 6.26
CA ASN A 2 -33.18 15.32 6.69
C ASN A 2 -32.98 15.01 8.17
N GLY A 3 -31.82 14.49 8.57
CA GLY A 3 -31.56 14.09 9.95
C GLY A 3 -30.43 13.08 10.11
N MET A 4 -30.21 12.65 11.35
CA MET A 4 -29.28 11.58 11.69
C MET A 4 -29.95 10.23 11.45
N PHE A 5 -29.27 9.36 10.70
CA PHE A 5 -29.74 8.01 10.40
C PHE A 5 -28.58 7.02 10.46
N THR A 6 -28.94 5.74 10.55
CA THR A 6 -28.00 4.63 10.52
C THR A 6 -28.11 3.92 9.18
N VAL A 7 -26.99 3.79 8.47
CA VAL A 7 -26.86 2.99 7.26
C VAL A 7 -26.20 1.67 7.62
N LEU A 8 -26.85 0.57 7.26
CA LEU A 8 -26.30 -0.78 7.32
C LEU A 8 -26.04 -1.26 5.89
N CYS A 9 -24.80 -1.66 5.60
CA CYS A 9 -24.43 -2.36 4.38
C CYS A 9 -24.12 -3.82 4.74
N GLY A 10 -24.62 -4.78 3.98
CA GLY A 10 -24.30 -6.18 4.18
C GLY A 10 -24.24 -6.95 2.87
N GLU A 11 -23.44 -8.01 2.85
CA GLU A 11 -23.30 -8.87 1.67
C GLU A 11 -22.88 -10.29 2.03
N ILE A 12 -23.17 -11.21 1.11
CA ILE A 12 -22.66 -12.57 1.11
C ILE A 12 -21.17 -12.51 0.73
N TYR A 13 -20.32 -12.93 1.66
CA TYR A 13 -18.88 -12.97 1.50
C TYR A 13 -18.48 -13.95 0.39
N GLU A 14 -17.61 -13.51 -0.52
CA GLU A 14 -17.09 -14.31 -1.65
C GLU A 14 -18.17 -14.95 -2.54
N PHE A 15 -19.31 -14.26 -2.73
CA PHE A 15 -20.44 -14.77 -3.51
C PHE A 15 -20.07 -15.26 -4.92
N ASP A 16 -19.09 -14.64 -5.59
CA ASP A 16 -18.65 -15.05 -6.93
C ASP A 16 -18.08 -16.48 -6.95
N GLN A 17 -17.47 -16.94 -5.86
CA GLN A 17 -17.01 -18.32 -5.74
C GLN A 17 -18.18 -19.31 -5.63
N PHE A 18 -19.30 -18.88 -5.04
CA PHE A 18 -20.52 -19.70 -4.94
C PHE A 18 -21.21 -19.89 -6.30
N ILE A 19 -21.08 -18.93 -7.22
CA ILE A 19 -21.69 -19.01 -8.56
C ILE A 19 -21.17 -20.22 -9.36
N ASN A 20 -19.94 -20.67 -9.07
CA ASN A 20 -19.34 -21.84 -9.69
C ASN A 20 -19.83 -23.19 -9.13
N SER A 21 -20.70 -23.16 -8.10
CA SER A 21 -21.35 -24.34 -7.52
C SER A 21 -22.72 -24.61 -8.17
N SER A 22 -23.33 -25.78 -7.89
CA SER A 22 -24.62 -26.20 -8.46
C SER A 22 -25.67 -25.08 -8.50
N THR A 23 -26.22 -24.79 -9.68
CA THR A 23 -27.12 -23.65 -9.95
C THR A 23 -28.37 -23.59 -9.08
N ASN A 24 -28.83 -24.71 -8.52
CA ASN A 24 -30.00 -24.74 -7.64
C ASN A 24 -29.68 -24.21 -6.23
N HIS A 25 -28.48 -24.48 -5.73
CA HIS A 25 -28.05 -24.05 -4.39
C HIS A 25 -27.88 -22.53 -4.32
N VAL A 26 -27.30 -21.94 -5.37
CA VAL A 26 -27.12 -20.48 -5.48
C VAL A 26 -28.47 -19.75 -5.49
N LYS A 27 -29.46 -20.29 -6.20
CA LYS A 27 -30.82 -19.72 -6.24
C LYS A 27 -31.51 -19.79 -4.88
N GLU A 28 -31.36 -20.88 -4.14
CA GLU A 28 -31.91 -21.02 -2.79
C GLU A 28 -31.28 -20.00 -1.84
N ILE A 29 -29.95 -19.88 -1.84
CA ILE A 29 -29.23 -18.89 -1.03
C ILE A 29 -29.69 -17.46 -1.35
N ALA A 30 -29.74 -17.09 -2.63
CA ALA A 30 -30.17 -15.76 -3.07
C ALA A 30 -31.63 -15.45 -2.68
N SER A 31 -32.54 -16.42 -2.83
CA SER A 31 -33.95 -16.26 -2.44
C SER A 31 -34.08 -16.13 -0.93
N ARG A 32 -33.29 -16.87 -0.15
CA ARG A 32 -33.33 -16.83 1.32
C ARG A 32 -32.69 -15.55 1.86
N HIS A 33 -31.64 -15.06 1.22
CA HIS A 33 -31.03 -13.76 1.52
C HIS A 33 -32.05 -12.63 1.34
N THR A 34 -32.61 -12.49 0.14
CA THR A 34 -33.55 -11.40 -0.20
C THR A 34 -34.81 -11.42 0.67
N SER A 35 -35.43 -12.60 0.87
CA SER A 35 -36.61 -12.73 1.74
C SER A 35 -36.32 -12.42 3.21
N SER A 36 -35.15 -12.84 3.73
CA SER A 36 -34.76 -12.54 5.12
C SER A 36 -34.48 -11.06 5.33
N VAL A 37 -33.78 -10.42 4.38
CA VAL A 37 -33.51 -8.97 4.41
C VAL A 37 -34.83 -8.19 4.41
N GLN A 38 -35.76 -8.51 3.51
CA GLN A 38 -37.04 -7.81 3.43
C GLN A 38 -37.86 -7.98 4.71
N SER A 39 -38.04 -9.23 5.15
CA SER A 39 -38.84 -9.55 6.35
C SER A 39 -38.28 -8.90 7.62
N LEU A 40 -36.96 -8.88 7.80
CA LEU A 40 -36.34 -8.26 8.96
C LEU A 40 -36.32 -6.73 8.86
N SER A 41 -36.24 -6.17 7.66
CA SER A 41 -36.34 -4.73 7.46
C SER A 41 -37.72 -4.24 7.91
N ASP A 42 -38.79 -4.94 7.53
CA ASP A 42 -40.14 -4.62 8.00
C ASP A 42 -40.26 -4.75 9.53
N LYS A 43 -39.71 -5.84 10.12
CA LYS A 43 -39.75 -6.08 11.57
C LYS A 43 -39.06 -4.98 12.40
N TYR A 44 -37.92 -4.47 11.92
CA TYR A 44 -37.09 -3.49 12.64
C TYR A 44 -37.29 -2.05 12.14
N ASN A 45 -38.34 -1.79 11.35
CA ASN A 45 -38.62 -0.49 10.74
C ASN A 45 -37.43 0.07 9.92
N GLY A 46 -36.74 -0.81 9.21
CA GLY A 46 -35.70 -0.49 8.25
C GLY A 46 -36.29 -0.15 6.88
N THR A 47 -35.73 0.84 6.20
CA THR A 47 -36.05 1.16 4.80
C THR A 47 -34.97 0.57 3.91
N VAL A 48 -35.32 -0.41 3.08
CA VAL A 48 -34.39 -1.01 2.11
C VAL A 48 -34.09 0.03 1.03
N LEU A 49 -32.83 0.39 0.88
CA LEU A 49 -32.34 1.34 -0.12
C LEU A 49 -31.88 0.62 -1.38
N GLU A 50 -31.12 -0.48 -1.19
CA GLU A 50 -30.62 -1.33 -2.27
C GLU A 50 -30.76 -2.78 -1.82
N LEU A 51 -31.19 -3.65 -2.73
CA LEU A 51 -31.27 -5.09 -2.49
C LEU A 51 -30.95 -5.84 -3.79
N THR A 52 -29.95 -6.70 -3.73
CA THR A 52 -29.59 -7.64 -4.79
C THR A 52 -29.69 -9.08 -4.27
N SER A 53 -29.35 -10.05 -5.10
CA SER A 53 -29.29 -11.47 -4.69
C SER A 53 -28.24 -11.79 -3.63
N SER A 54 -27.27 -10.89 -3.41
CA SER A 54 -26.13 -11.13 -2.53
C SER A 54 -25.79 -9.96 -1.61
N ALA A 55 -26.37 -8.77 -1.81
CA ALA A 55 -26.06 -7.59 -1.03
C ALA A 55 -27.31 -6.79 -0.70
N ALA A 56 -27.24 -6.04 0.41
CA ALA A 56 -28.30 -5.18 0.86
C ALA A 56 -27.75 -3.92 1.52
N LYS A 57 -28.47 -2.81 1.32
CA LYS A 57 -28.28 -1.55 2.03
C LYS A 57 -29.60 -1.15 2.67
N VAL A 58 -29.60 -1.01 3.98
CA VAL A 58 -30.82 -0.75 4.76
C VAL A 58 -30.61 0.46 5.66
N LEU A 59 -31.60 1.34 5.67
CA LEU A 59 -31.62 2.56 6.47
C LEU A 59 -32.45 2.38 7.73
N PHE A 60 -31.92 2.77 8.88
CA PHE A 60 -32.60 2.77 10.17
C PHE A 60 -32.58 4.15 10.82
N LYS A 61 -33.58 4.44 11.66
CA LYS A 61 -33.61 5.69 12.45
C LYS A 61 -32.58 5.69 13.58
N ASN A 62 -32.22 4.53 14.11
CA ASN A 62 -31.25 4.41 15.20
C ASN A 62 -30.31 3.20 15.00
N PRO A 63 -29.12 3.20 15.63
CA PRO A 63 -28.19 2.07 15.57
C PRO A 63 -28.70 0.79 16.24
N LEU A 64 -29.51 0.89 17.29
CA LEU A 64 -30.03 -0.26 18.03
C LEU A 64 -30.83 -1.22 17.14
N HIS A 65 -31.68 -0.69 16.27
CA HIS A 65 -32.45 -1.49 15.33
C HIS A 65 -31.54 -2.16 14.30
N ALA A 66 -30.53 -1.47 13.79
CA ALA A 66 -29.55 -2.04 12.87
C ALA A 66 -28.76 -3.19 13.53
N ALA A 67 -28.34 -3.03 14.79
CA ALA A 67 -27.62 -4.08 15.53
C ALA A 67 -28.50 -5.32 15.79
N LYS A 68 -29.74 -5.13 16.25
CA LYS A 68 -30.70 -6.24 16.46
C LYS A 68 -31.07 -6.93 15.16
N TYR A 69 -31.27 -6.15 14.09
CA TYR A 69 -31.46 -6.65 12.74
C TYR A 69 -30.29 -7.55 12.31
N SER A 70 -29.04 -7.11 12.49
CA SER A 70 -27.86 -7.91 12.16
C SER A 70 -27.83 -9.23 12.94
N ILE A 71 -28.00 -9.18 14.27
CA ILE A 71 -27.97 -10.40 15.11
C ILE A 71 -28.99 -11.43 14.61
N GLU A 72 -30.24 -11.02 14.35
CA GLU A 72 -31.28 -11.94 13.90
C GLU A 72 -31.02 -12.47 12.48
N LEU A 73 -30.42 -11.65 11.62
CA LEU A 73 -30.02 -12.04 10.28
C LEU A 73 -28.91 -13.10 10.31
N TYR A 74 -27.90 -12.96 11.17
CA TYR A 74 -26.87 -14.00 11.37
C TYR A 74 -27.45 -15.30 11.92
N ASN A 75 -28.39 -15.23 12.86
CA ASN A 75 -29.06 -16.42 13.37
C ASN A 75 -29.79 -17.17 12.24
N LYS A 76 -30.49 -16.47 11.34
CA LYS A 76 -31.12 -17.09 10.17
C LYS A 76 -30.09 -17.66 9.19
N PHE A 77 -28.99 -16.96 8.97
CA PHE A 77 -27.96 -17.34 7.99
C PHE A 77 -27.01 -18.43 8.45
N SER A 78 -26.96 -18.71 9.75
CA SER A 78 -26.28 -19.89 10.30
C SER A 78 -26.99 -21.22 10.03
N LEU A 79 -28.24 -21.21 9.59
CA LEU A 79 -29.00 -22.42 9.25
C LEU A 79 -28.59 -22.95 7.88
N GLU A 80 -28.53 -24.28 7.71
CA GLU A 80 -28.22 -24.87 6.41
C GLU A 80 -29.30 -24.52 5.35
N PRO A 81 -28.92 -24.21 4.11
CA PRO A 81 -27.54 -24.03 3.62
C PRO A 81 -26.89 -22.73 4.12
N ARG A 82 -25.79 -22.80 4.89
CA ARG A 82 -25.20 -21.60 5.54
C ARG A 82 -24.93 -20.47 4.54
N ILE A 83 -25.26 -19.23 4.93
CA ILE A 83 -24.97 -18.03 4.15
C ILE A 83 -23.81 -17.28 4.84
N PRO A 84 -22.59 -17.26 4.26
CA PRO A 84 -21.46 -16.54 4.83
C PRO A 84 -21.70 -15.05 4.64
N TYR A 85 -22.10 -14.33 5.68
CA TYR A 85 -22.51 -12.93 5.58
C TYR A 85 -21.58 -12.00 6.36
N ARG A 86 -21.41 -10.78 5.88
CA ARG A 86 -20.70 -9.70 6.58
C ARG A 86 -21.55 -8.43 6.60
N THR A 87 -21.46 -7.65 7.67
CA THR A 87 -22.20 -6.37 7.78
C THR A 87 -21.37 -5.26 8.38
N ALA A 88 -21.63 -4.04 7.93
CA ALA A 88 -21.05 -2.82 8.47
C ALA A 88 -22.15 -1.78 8.73
N ILE A 89 -22.03 -1.07 9.85
CA ILE A 89 -23.00 -0.07 10.30
C ILE A 89 -22.28 1.25 10.53
N ASN A 90 -22.84 2.32 9.96
CA ASN A 90 -22.42 3.69 10.22
C ASN A 90 -23.61 4.57 10.58
N HIS A 91 -23.42 5.51 11.51
CA HIS A 91 -24.43 6.49 11.89
C HIS A 91 -23.97 7.89 11.51
N GLY A 92 -24.83 8.69 10.90
CA GLY A 92 -24.45 10.03 10.44
C GLY A 92 -25.59 10.80 9.77
N LEU A 93 -25.28 12.02 9.35
CA LEU A 93 -26.22 12.88 8.64
C LEU A 93 -26.57 12.30 7.27
N ILE A 94 -27.85 12.42 6.88
CA ILE A 94 -28.32 12.15 5.53
C ILE A 94 -29.02 13.38 4.97
N ASP A 95 -28.51 13.90 3.85
CA ASP A 95 -29.08 15.02 3.10
C ASP A 95 -29.99 14.47 1.98
N PRO A 96 -31.29 14.84 1.96
CA PRO A 96 -32.22 14.40 0.92
C PRO A 96 -32.12 15.16 -0.41
N ASN A 97 -31.40 16.29 -0.49
CA ASN A 97 -31.36 17.15 -1.69
C ASN A 97 -30.30 16.76 -2.73
N LYS A 98 -29.58 15.66 -2.52
CA LYS A 98 -28.73 14.99 -3.51
C LYS A 98 -29.19 13.53 -3.62
N ASP A 99 -30.09 13.22 -4.55
CA ASP A 99 -30.50 11.88 -5.00
C ASP A 99 -30.40 10.72 -3.99
N GLY A 100 -30.87 10.94 -2.76
CA GLY A 100 -30.98 9.93 -1.72
C GLY A 100 -29.63 9.51 -1.11
N ILE A 101 -29.49 9.81 0.19
CA ILE A 101 -28.35 9.50 1.06
C ILE A 101 -27.25 10.58 0.98
N SER A 102 -26.81 11.11 2.12
CA SER A 102 -25.50 11.77 2.16
C SER A 102 -24.49 10.76 1.66
N ALA A 103 -23.91 11.02 0.48
CA ALA A 103 -22.91 10.15 -0.13
C ALA A 103 -21.89 9.70 0.91
N LYS A 104 -21.49 10.59 1.83
CA LYS A 104 -20.50 10.30 2.86
C LYS A 104 -20.92 9.21 3.85
N THR A 105 -22.12 9.27 4.44
CA THR A 105 -22.55 8.30 5.47
C THR A 105 -22.63 6.88 4.89
N SER A 106 -23.17 6.74 3.67
CA SER A 106 -23.19 5.45 2.98
C SER A 106 -21.80 5.01 2.51
N LEU A 107 -20.97 5.92 1.99
CA LEU A 107 -19.62 5.59 1.53
C LEU A 107 -18.75 5.07 2.69
N ILE A 108 -18.89 5.64 3.88
CA ILE A 108 -18.21 5.15 5.08
C ILE A 108 -18.68 3.75 5.45
N ALA A 109 -20.00 3.49 5.48
CA ALA A 109 -20.53 2.15 5.77
C ALA A 109 -20.00 1.10 4.76
N SER A 110 -20.02 1.43 3.47
CA SER A 110 -19.47 0.57 2.42
C SER A 110 -17.96 0.37 2.56
N ALA A 111 -17.20 1.40 2.96
CA ALA A 111 -15.76 1.27 3.18
C ALA A 111 -15.42 0.35 4.36
N ILE A 112 -16.20 0.43 5.45
CA ILE A 112 -16.04 -0.48 6.58
C ILE A 112 -16.44 -1.92 6.21
N LEU A 113 -17.43 -2.10 5.32
CA LEU A 113 -17.82 -3.43 4.83
C LEU A 113 -16.67 -4.13 4.09
N GLN A 114 -15.87 -3.38 3.31
CA GLN A 114 -14.74 -3.94 2.56
C GLN A 114 -13.70 -4.63 3.45
N ILE A 115 -13.48 -4.08 4.64
CA ILE A 115 -12.53 -4.64 5.62
C ILE A 115 -13.21 -5.62 6.60
N CYS A 116 -14.51 -5.85 6.47
CA CYS A 116 -15.26 -6.71 7.38
C CYS A 116 -15.00 -8.19 7.08
N SER A 117 -14.75 -8.97 8.13
CA SER A 117 -14.70 -10.44 8.08
C SER A 117 -16.09 -11.07 8.01
N GLU A 118 -16.17 -12.26 7.41
CA GLU A 118 -17.37 -13.09 7.48
C GLU A 118 -17.76 -13.31 8.94
N GLY A 119 -19.07 -13.30 9.24
CA GLY A 119 -19.55 -13.50 10.59
C GLY A 119 -19.50 -12.24 11.46
N ALA A 120 -18.82 -11.18 11.03
CA ALA A 120 -18.63 -9.97 11.81
C ALA A 120 -19.64 -8.87 11.47
N VAL A 121 -19.95 -8.05 12.48
CA VAL A 121 -20.71 -6.80 12.35
C VAL A 121 -19.81 -5.66 12.80
N LEU A 122 -19.21 -4.96 11.84
CA LEU A 122 -18.36 -3.81 12.13
C LEU A 122 -19.18 -2.52 12.25
N LEU A 123 -18.71 -1.63 13.12
CA LEU A 123 -19.37 -0.38 13.48
C LEU A 123 -18.34 0.75 13.41
N THR A 124 -18.76 1.94 12.98
CA THR A 124 -18.00 3.17 13.25
C THR A 124 -18.19 3.62 14.70
N GLU A 125 -17.29 4.48 15.18
CA GLU A 125 -17.35 5.06 16.53
C GLU A 125 -18.68 5.74 16.85
N ASP A 126 -19.23 6.54 15.92
CA ASP A 126 -20.53 7.20 16.14
C ASP A 126 -21.67 6.19 16.36
N ALA A 127 -21.67 5.08 15.63
CA ALA A 127 -22.66 4.01 15.82
C ALA A 127 -22.42 3.24 17.12
N ALA A 128 -21.16 2.98 17.47
CA ALA A 128 -20.76 2.27 18.68
C ALA A 128 -21.12 3.06 19.95
N ASN A 129 -20.81 4.35 20.00
CA ASN A 129 -21.09 5.22 21.16
C ASN A 129 -22.58 5.28 21.51
N LEU A 130 -23.46 5.23 20.50
CA LEU A 130 -24.90 5.18 20.71
C LEU A 130 -25.38 3.81 21.18
N LEU A 131 -24.68 2.74 20.83
CA LEU A 131 -24.99 1.38 21.29
C LEU A 131 -24.44 1.08 22.70
N GLU A 132 -23.33 1.71 23.11
CA GLU A 132 -22.79 1.58 24.47
C GLU A 132 -23.76 2.11 25.54
N GLN A 133 -24.71 2.96 25.17
CA GLN A 133 -25.77 3.46 26.04
C GLN A 133 -26.90 2.43 26.26
N GLU A 134 -26.88 1.30 25.55
CA GLU A 134 -27.95 0.30 25.55
C GLU A 134 -27.51 -0.97 26.29
N ASP A 135 -28.18 -1.32 27.39
CA ASP A 135 -27.83 -2.47 28.25
C ASP A 135 -27.84 -3.84 27.54
N THR A 136 -28.49 -3.93 26.38
CA THR A 136 -28.68 -5.19 25.65
C THR A 136 -27.60 -5.48 24.60
N ILE A 137 -26.71 -4.53 24.35
CA ILE A 137 -25.72 -4.60 23.27
C ILE A 137 -24.32 -4.35 23.83
N THR A 138 -23.40 -5.27 23.51
CA THR A 138 -21.98 -5.09 23.80
C THR A 138 -21.25 -4.77 22.49
N VAL A 139 -20.42 -3.74 22.51
CA VAL A 139 -19.49 -3.42 21.42
C VAL A 139 -18.05 -3.46 21.93
N GLN A 140 -17.12 -3.76 21.03
CA GLN A 140 -15.70 -3.81 21.34
C GLN A 140 -14.93 -3.00 20.31
N LYS A 141 -14.04 -2.11 20.75
CA LYS A 141 -13.10 -1.43 19.85
C LYS A 141 -12.11 -2.44 19.28
N ILE A 142 -12.00 -2.50 17.96
CA ILE A 142 -11.05 -3.36 17.26
C ILE A 142 -9.79 -2.58 16.94
N GLY A 143 -9.94 -1.35 16.44
CA GLY A 143 -8.83 -0.41 16.26
C GLY A 143 -9.16 0.67 15.23
N THR A 144 -8.31 0.87 14.23
CA THR A 144 -8.45 1.98 13.26
C THR A 144 -8.18 1.54 11.83
N THR A 145 -8.78 2.25 10.87
CA THR A 145 -8.56 2.03 9.44
C THR A 145 -8.54 3.36 8.67
N LEU A 146 -7.87 3.38 7.52
CA LEU A 146 -7.92 4.48 6.56
C LEU A 146 -8.89 4.13 5.43
N SER A 147 -9.66 5.11 4.96
CA SER A 147 -10.59 4.93 3.86
C SER A 147 -10.61 6.15 2.97
N LYS A 148 -10.72 5.98 1.65
CA LYS A 148 -10.90 7.09 0.70
C LYS A 148 -12.17 7.91 0.96
N ALA A 149 -13.12 7.39 1.75
CA ALA A 149 -14.34 8.11 2.12
C ALA A 149 -14.10 9.25 3.14
N THR A 150 -12.93 9.30 3.79
CA THR A 150 -12.61 10.29 4.83
C THR A 150 -11.11 10.58 4.91
N GLU A 151 -10.77 11.84 5.19
CA GLU A 151 -9.38 12.29 5.36
C GLU A 151 -8.77 11.87 6.72
N VAL A 152 -9.61 11.46 7.67
CA VAL A 152 -9.20 11.09 9.04
C VAL A 152 -9.37 9.57 9.22
N PRO A 153 -8.47 8.90 9.98
CA PRO A 153 -8.65 7.50 10.35
C PRO A 153 -10.01 7.26 11.02
N ILE A 154 -10.67 6.17 10.65
CA ILE A 154 -11.93 5.75 11.25
C ILE A 154 -11.62 4.78 12.39
N ASN A 155 -12.13 5.07 13.60
CA ASN A 155 -12.16 4.11 14.69
C ASN A 155 -13.21 3.03 14.38
N VAL A 156 -12.78 1.76 14.39
CA VAL A 156 -13.60 0.59 14.06
C VAL A 156 -13.89 -0.22 15.31
N TYR A 157 -15.16 -0.52 15.50
CA TYR A 157 -15.71 -1.34 16.57
C TYR A 157 -16.38 -2.59 15.97
N CYS A 158 -16.64 -3.60 16.80
CA CYS A 158 -17.39 -4.78 16.43
C CYS A 158 -18.51 -5.03 17.43
N LEU A 159 -19.65 -5.56 16.97
CA LEU A 159 -20.71 -6.07 17.82
C LEU A 159 -20.26 -7.36 18.50
N ALA A 160 -20.11 -7.35 19.82
CA ALA A 160 -19.63 -8.48 20.62
C ALA A 160 -20.83 -9.33 21.11
N HIS A 161 -21.46 -10.06 20.19
CA HIS A 161 -22.61 -10.92 20.48
C HIS A 161 -22.28 -12.40 20.22
N LYS A 162 -22.88 -13.31 21.01
CA LYS A 162 -22.68 -14.75 20.83
C LYS A 162 -23.13 -15.18 19.43
N GLY A 163 -22.26 -15.87 18.69
CA GLY A 163 -22.52 -16.32 17.33
C GLY A 163 -22.02 -15.36 16.24
N LEU A 164 -21.57 -14.16 16.62
CA LEU A 164 -20.83 -13.27 15.73
C LEU A 164 -19.33 -13.47 15.89
N TYR A 165 -18.62 -13.29 14.79
CA TYR A 165 -17.16 -13.29 14.76
C TYR A 165 -16.63 -11.92 15.16
N ILE A 166 -15.61 -11.90 16.03
CA ILE A 166 -14.93 -10.66 16.44
C ILE A 166 -13.55 -10.67 15.79
N PRO A 167 -13.33 -9.83 14.75
CA PRO A 167 -12.04 -9.78 14.06
C PRO A 167 -10.98 -9.05 14.90
N THR A 168 -9.73 -9.30 14.58
CA THR A 168 -8.58 -8.60 15.17
C THR A 168 -8.22 -7.32 14.38
N GLN A 169 -7.48 -6.39 15.00
CA GLN A 169 -6.91 -5.23 14.28
C GLN A 169 -6.00 -5.67 13.12
N MET A 170 -5.35 -6.84 13.24
CA MET A 170 -4.48 -7.38 12.19
C MET A 170 -5.30 -7.69 10.95
N GLU A 171 -6.42 -8.41 11.08
CA GLU A 171 -7.32 -8.71 9.96
C GLU A 171 -7.89 -7.46 9.29
N LEU A 172 -8.26 -6.43 10.07
CA LEU A 172 -8.71 -5.16 9.49
C LEU A 172 -7.62 -4.50 8.64
N SER A 173 -6.40 -4.51 9.15
CA SER A 173 -5.23 -3.92 8.49
C SER A 173 -4.96 -4.66 7.18
N ASP A 174 -4.96 -5.99 7.20
CA ASP A 174 -4.69 -6.85 6.04
C ASP A 174 -5.70 -6.63 4.92
N LYS A 175 -6.98 -6.42 5.26
CA LYS A 175 -8.03 -6.14 4.28
C LYS A 175 -8.05 -4.70 3.77
N SER A 176 -7.57 -3.75 4.57
CA SER A 176 -7.46 -2.33 4.17
C SER A 176 -6.24 -2.06 3.30
N ARG A 177 -5.28 -2.98 3.31
CA ARG A 177 -3.99 -2.83 2.66
C ARG A 177 -4.13 -2.95 1.16
N ASN A 178 -3.47 -2.07 0.42
CA ASN A 178 -3.31 -2.29 -1.01
C ASN A 178 -2.42 -3.53 -1.19
N LYS A 179 -2.98 -4.61 -1.75
CA LYS A 179 -2.25 -5.87 -1.90
C LYS A 179 -0.98 -5.72 -2.72
N ASN A 180 -0.92 -4.74 -3.62
CA ASN A 180 0.26 -4.49 -4.44
C ASN A 180 1.10 -3.32 -3.91
N SER A 181 1.25 -3.20 -2.59
CA SER A 181 2.08 -2.14 -1.99
C SER A 181 3.35 -2.67 -1.34
N ILE A 182 4.46 -1.97 -1.52
CA ILE A 182 5.78 -2.39 -1.08
C ILE A 182 6.59 -1.23 -0.50
N ALA A 183 7.34 -1.53 0.57
CA ALA A 183 8.43 -0.68 1.04
C ALA A 183 9.77 -1.36 0.79
N VAL A 184 10.69 -0.65 0.15
CA VAL A 184 12.09 -1.09 0.01
C VAL A 184 12.91 -0.38 1.08
N LEU A 185 13.51 -1.17 1.98
CA LEU A 185 14.38 -0.64 3.03
C LEU A 185 15.78 -0.37 2.47
N ALA A 186 16.51 0.51 3.16
CA ALA A 186 17.92 0.71 2.87
C ALA A 186 18.68 -0.59 3.12
N PHE A 187 19.37 -1.12 2.10
CA PHE A 187 20.12 -2.36 2.28
C PHE A 187 21.24 -2.16 3.32
N HIS A 188 21.51 -3.23 4.05
CA HIS A 188 22.49 -3.22 5.12
C HIS A 188 23.90 -3.55 4.60
N ASN A 189 24.87 -2.72 4.95
CA ASN A 189 26.27 -3.10 4.84
C ASN A 189 26.63 -4.03 6.01
N THR A 190 27.02 -5.26 5.71
CA THR A 190 27.44 -6.25 6.71
C THR A 190 28.96 -6.48 6.71
N SER A 191 29.70 -5.53 6.12
CA SER A 191 31.17 -5.49 6.06
C SER A 191 31.71 -4.39 6.99
N SER A 192 33.01 -4.41 7.27
CA SER A 192 33.68 -3.32 8.01
C SER A 192 33.95 -2.07 7.17
N GLU A 193 33.85 -2.18 5.84
CA GLU A 193 34.14 -1.12 4.89
C GLU A 193 32.98 -0.14 4.77
N LYS A 194 33.11 1.06 5.36
CA LYS A 194 32.08 2.11 5.32
C LYS A 194 31.75 2.59 3.91
N GLU A 195 32.68 2.47 2.97
CA GLU A 195 32.43 2.84 1.58
C GLU A 195 31.35 1.96 0.93
N LEU A 196 30.99 0.81 1.50
CA LEU A 196 29.90 -0.01 0.98
C LEU A 196 28.51 0.55 1.35
N ASP A 197 28.39 1.46 2.33
CA ASP A 197 27.09 2.00 2.80
C ASP A 197 26.33 2.75 1.70
N TYR A 198 27.03 3.58 0.92
CA TYR A 198 26.39 4.33 -0.17
C TYR A 198 25.96 3.40 -1.32
N ILE A 199 26.69 2.31 -1.54
CA ILE A 199 26.37 1.32 -2.57
C ILE A 199 25.11 0.56 -2.17
N CYS A 200 25.00 0.12 -0.92
CA CYS A 200 23.80 -0.53 -0.40
C CYS A 200 22.56 0.38 -0.54
N GLU A 201 22.66 1.64 -0.12
CA GLU A 201 21.58 2.60 -0.28
C GLU A 201 21.25 2.89 -1.76
N GLY A 202 22.27 3.00 -2.60
CA GLY A 202 22.11 3.25 -4.04
C GLY A 202 21.37 2.10 -4.73
N ILE A 203 21.72 0.85 -4.44
CA ILE A 203 21.03 -0.32 -5.00
C ILE A 203 19.56 -0.36 -4.55
N ALA A 204 19.30 -0.15 -3.25
CA ALA A 204 17.92 -0.10 -2.74
C ALA A 204 17.11 1.02 -3.41
N GLU A 205 17.73 2.17 -3.69
CA GLU A 205 17.08 3.28 -4.38
C GLU A 205 16.76 2.97 -5.85
N GLU A 206 17.68 2.35 -6.58
CA GLU A 206 17.41 1.96 -7.98
C GLU A 206 16.32 0.89 -8.05
N ILE A 207 16.22 0.01 -7.06
CA ILE A 207 15.07 -0.90 -6.94
C ILE A 207 13.76 -0.11 -6.74
N ILE A 208 13.74 0.92 -5.88
CA ILE A 208 12.57 1.79 -5.71
C ILE A 208 12.18 2.43 -7.06
N ASP A 209 13.15 2.97 -7.79
CA ASP A 209 12.93 3.63 -9.08
C ASP A 209 12.39 2.64 -10.13
N SER A 210 12.94 1.42 -10.18
CA SER A 210 12.50 0.33 -11.05
C SER A 210 11.07 -0.12 -10.73
N LEU A 211 10.75 -0.36 -9.45
CA LEU A 211 9.42 -0.79 -9.02
C LEU A 211 8.36 0.30 -9.21
N THR A 212 8.71 1.57 -9.09
CA THR A 212 7.78 2.69 -9.29
C THR A 212 7.33 2.85 -10.74
N LYS A 213 8.12 2.33 -11.70
CA LYS A 213 7.80 2.33 -13.13
C LYS A 213 6.94 1.12 -13.54
N ALA A 214 6.85 0.09 -12.72
CA ALA A 214 6.05 -1.09 -12.99
C ALA A 214 4.55 -0.79 -12.81
N GLU A 215 3.72 -1.38 -13.67
CA GLU A 215 2.27 -1.23 -13.55
C GLU A 215 1.75 -1.95 -12.30
N ASP A 216 0.73 -1.35 -11.67
CA ASP A 216 0.03 -1.90 -10.51
C ASP A 216 0.88 -2.17 -9.26
N ILE A 217 2.08 -1.59 -9.12
CA ILE A 217 2.90 -1.64 -7.89
C ILE A 217 2.94 -0.27 -7.22
N PHE A 218 2.59 -0.22 -5.93
CA PHE A 218 2.59 1.00 -5.11
C PHE A 218 3.80 1.00 -4.17
N VAL A 219 4.80 1.81 -4.50
CA VAL A 219 6.05 1.90 -3.73
C VAL A 219 6.00 3.08 -2.76
N THR A 220 6.38 2.85 -1.50
CA THR A 220 6.53 3.95 -0.53
C THR A 220 7.69 4.86 -0.89
N ALA A 221 7.58 6.15 -0.58
CA ALA A 221 8.67 7.10 -0.77
C ALA A 221 9.95 6.67 -0.05
N ARG A 222 11.11 6.80 -0.74
CA ARG A 222 12.46 6.51 -0.22
C ARG A 222 12.67 7.12 1.17
N SER A 223 12.31 8.39 1.35
CA SER A 223 12.49 9.09 2.63
C SER A 223 11.77 8.41 3.77
N SER A 224 10.57 7.87 3.55
CA SER A 224 9.78 7.20 4.58
C SER A 224 10.36 5.85 4.95
N SER A 225 10.82 5.07 3.97
CA SER A 225 11.43 3.75 4.21
C SER A 225 12.80 3.85 4.85
N PHE A 226 13.63 4.79 4.40
CA PHE A 226 15.01 4.90 4.85
C PHE A 226 15.12 5.47 6.27
N MET A 227 14.06 6.09 6.82
CA MET A 227 14.03 6.47 8.25
C MET A 227 14.17 5.27 9.19
N PHE A 228 13.83 4.06 8.74
CA PHE A 228 13.94 2.84 9.53
C PHE A 228 15.34 2.20 9.49
N LYS A 229 16.27 2.77 8.72
CA LYS A 229 17.65 2.28 8.65
C LYS A 229 18.27 2.27 10.05
N ASN A 230 18.86 1.15 10.44
CA ASN A 230 19.47 0.91 11.76
C ASN A 230 18.50 1.10 12.95
N SER A 231 17.19 0.99 12.73
CA SER A 231 16.21 0.97 13.82
C SER A 231 15.99 -0.45 14.34
N ASP A 232 15.68 -0.60 15.63
CA ASP A 232 15.31 -1.87 16.25
C ASP A 232 13.83 -2.26 16.01
N ILE A 233 13.16 -1.59 15.07
CA ILE A 233 11.74 -1.78 14.79
C ILE A 233 11.57 -3.04 13.93
N SER A 234 10.67 -3.94 14.36
CA SER A 234 10.37 -5.16 13.61
C SER A 234 9.77 -4.87 12.22
N ILE A 235 10.02 -5.73 11.23
CA ILE A 235 9.44 -5.62 9.88
C ILE A 235 7.91 -5.53 9.91
N LEU A 236 7.24 -6.27 10.80
CA LEU A 236 5.79 -6.21 10.99
C LEU A 236 5.32 -4.80 11.38
N GLU A 237 6.06 -4.14 12.27
CA GLU A 237 5.73 -2.79 12.70
C GLU A 237 6.07 -1.75 11.61
N ILE A 238 7.17 -1.94 10.88
CA ILE A 238 7.51 -1.11 9.70
C ILE A 238 6.38 -1.18 8.67
N GLY A 239 5.94 -2.38 8.31
CA GLY A 239 4.84 -2.60 7.37
C GLY A 239 3.53 -1.94 7.79
N ARG A 240 3.22 -1.95 9.09
CA ARG A 240 2.07 -1.23 9.66
C ARG A 240 2.22 0.28 9.59
N LYS A 241 3.38 0.83 9.97
CA LYS A 241 3.64 2.28 9.95
C LYS A 241 3.63 2.84 8.53
N LEU A 242 4.13 2.07 7.56
CA LEU A 242 4.16 2.43 6.14
C LEU A 242 2.89 2.03 5.38
N ASN A 243 2.01 1.23 6.00
CA ASN A 243 0.78 0.70 5.40
C ASN A 243 1.03 -0.05 4.07
N VAL A 244 2.04 -0.92 4.03
CA VAL A 244 2.46 -1.68 2.84
C VAL A 244 2.26 -3.18 2.99
N ALA A 245 1.91 -3.89 1.90
CA ALA A 245 1.71 -5.34 1.89
C ALA A 245 3.00 -6.10 2.08
N TYR A 246 4.05 -5.61 1.44
CA TYR A 246 5.34 -6.26 1.45
C TYR A 246 6.44 -5.30 1.88
N VAL A 247 7.48 -5.86 2.49
CA VAL A 247 8.73 -5.16 2.79
C VAL A 247 9.85 -5.92 2.11
N LEU A 248 10.61 -5.23 1.25
CA LEU A 248 11.85 -5.72 0.69
C LEU A 248 12.99 -5.25 1.59
N ASP A 249 13.72 -6.22 2.13
CA ASP A 249 14.90 -6.01 2.95
C ASP A 249 16.10 -6.74 2.33
N GLY A 250 17.31 -6.24 2.57
CA GLY A 250 18.50 -6.79 1.95
C GLY A 250 19.80 -6.34 2.58
N SER A 251 20.88 -7.01 2.20
CA SER A 251 22.21 -6.72 2.68
C SER A 251 23.26 -7.00 1.61
N ILE A 252 24.38 -6.29 1.71
CA ILE A 252 25.56 -6.52 0.89
C ILE A 252 26.75 -6.72 1.82
N ARG A 253 27.53 -7.75 1.52
CA ARG A 253 28.81 -8.03 2.18
C ARG A 253 29.91 -8.16 1.16
N LYS A 254 31.03 -7.49 1.36
CA LYS A 254 32.24 -7.72 0.60
C LYS A 254 33.16 -8.69 1.33
N ARG A 255 33.76 -9.61 0.58
CA ARG A 255 34.84 -10.49 1.04
C ARG A 255 35.89 -10.57 -0.06
N ASN A 256 37.06 -10.01 0.19
CA ASN A 256 38.09 -9.81 -0.84
C ASN A 256 37.51 -9.00 -2.02
N GLU A 257 37.56 -9.51 -3.25
CA GLU A 257 37.04 -8.85 -4.45
C GLU A 257 35.59 -9.26 -4.79
N GLU A 258 34.94 -10.07 -3.94
CA GLU A 258 33.58 -10.58 -4.19
C GLU A 258 32.55 -9.91 -3.27
N TYR A 259 31.43 -9.51 -3.84
CA TYR A 259 30.28 -8.94 -3.13
C TYR A 259 29.17 -9.97 -3.10
N ARG A 260 28.70 -10.33 -1.90
CA ARG A 260 27.51 -11.15 -1.70
C ARG A 260 26.32 -10.25 -1.41
N ILE A 261 25.29 -10.37 -2.23
CA ILE A 261 24.02 -9.68 -2.08
C ILE A 261 23.01 -10.70 -1.56
N SER A 262 22.27 -10.35 -0.52
CA SER A 262 21.16 -11.13 0.02
C SER A 262 19.93 -10.25 0.10
N TYR A 263 18.76 -10.76 -0.28
CA TYR A 263 17.51 -10.03 -0.18
C TYR A 263 16.36 -10.95 0.20
N GLN A 264 15.30 -10.35 0.72
CA GLN A 264 14.08 -11.04 1.13
C GLN A 264 12.86 -10.13 0.94
N LEU A 265 11.80 -10.70 0.37
CA LEU A 265 10.49 -10.08 0.29
C LEU A 265 9.61 -10.68 1.40
N ILE A 266 9.19 -9.85 2.33
CA ILE A 266 8.46 -10.27 3.52
C ILE A 266 7.01 -9.79 3.43
N ASP A 267 6.07 -10.68 3.72
CA ASP A 267 4.68 -10.31 3.96
C ASP A 267 4.59 -9.55 5.29
N SER A 268 4.16 -8.29 5.25
CA SER A 268 4.23 -7.42 6.42
C SER A 268 3.08 -7.65 7.42
N ALA A 269 2.11 -8.50 7.08
CA ALA A 269 1.03 -8.92 7.98
C ALA A 269 1.47 -10.11 8.84
N THR A 270 2.10 -11.10 8.20
CA THR A 270 2.45 -12.37 8.83
C THR A 270 3.91 -12.45 9.28
N GLY A 271 4.78 -11.65 8.65
CA GLY A 271 6.23 -11.68 8.87
C GLY A 271 6.92 -12.84 8.16
N TYR A 272 6.20 -13.61 7.33
CA TYR A 272 6.78 -14.71 6.56
C TYR A 272 7.49 -14.21 5.31
N ASN A 273 8.61 -14.86 4.99
CA ASN A 273 9.32 -14.64 3.74
C ASN A 273 8.52 -15.26 2.59
N ILE A 274 8.19 -14.42 1.62
CA ILE A 274 7.56 -14.79 0.35
C ILE A 274 8.62 -15.24 -0.65
N LEU A 275 9.73 -14.48 -0.70
CA LEU A 275 10.90 -14.76 -1.51
C LEU A 275 12.15 -14.45 -0.67
N SER A 276 13.20 -15.25 -0.83
CA SER A 276 14.52 -14.91 -0.31
C SER A 276 15.58 -15.57 -1.17
N ASP A 277 16.62 -14.82 -1.52
CA ASP A 277 17.73 -15.34 -2.30
C ASP A 277 19.03 -14.59 -1.97
N SER A 278 20.16 -15.17 -2.36
CA SER A 278 21.46 -14.53 -2.29
C SER A 278 22.37 -14.98 -3.43
N PHE A 279 23.12 -14.04 -3.98
CA PHE A 279 24.08 -14.30 -5.06
C PHE A 279 25.36 -13.51 -4.86
N SER A 280 26.42 -13.96 -5.52
CA SER A 280 27.70 -13.26 -5.55
C SER A 280 27.84 -12.45 -6.83
N SER A 281 28.55 -11.34 -6.75
CA SER A 281 28.88 -10.49 -7.87
C SER A 281 30.26 -9.87 -7.70
N GLU A 282 30.98 -9.69 -8.81
CA GLU A 282 32.17 -8.84 -8.84
C GLU A 282 31.75 -7.36 -8.81
N PHE A 283 32.66 -6.45 -8.46
CA PHE A 283 32.34 -5.01 -8.39
C PHE A 283 31.70 -4.49 -9.68
N ASP A 284 32.21 -4.92 -10.84
CA ASP A 284 31.74 -4.50 -12.15
C ASP A 284 30.29 -4.92 -12.43
N ASN A 285 29.82 -5.99 -11.79
CA ASN A 285 28.47 -6.52 -11.95
C ASN A 285 27.58 -6.27 -10.73
N LEU A 286 28.11 -5.69 -9.65
CA LEU A 286 27.38 -5.46 -8.39
C LEU A 286 26.10 -4.68 -8.63
N TYR A 287 26.16 -3.74 -9.55
CA TYR A 287 25.08 -2.85 -9.92
C TYR A 287 23.97 -3.52 -10.74
N ASN A 288 24.25 -4.63 -11.42
CA ASN A 288 23.21 -5.45 -12.04
C ASN A 288 22.33 -6.16 -11.01
N SER A 289 22.72 -6.17 -9.72
CA SER A 289 21.91 -6.76 -8.65
C SER A 289 20.55 -6.08 -8.51
N GLU A 290 20.44 -4.77 -8.72
CA GLU A 290 19.15 -4.06 -8.66
C GLU A 290 18.19 -4.63 -9.71
N LYS A 291 18.66 -4.85 -10.95
CA LYS A 291 17.82 -5.36 -12.05
C LYS A 291 17.32 -6.77 -11.76
N ILE A 292 18.20 -7.61 -11.22
CA ILE A 292 17.86 -8.99 -10.83
C ILE A 292 16.79 -8.97 -9.76
N ILE A 293 17.00 -8.20 -8.68
CA ILE A 293 16.08 -8.13 -7.54
C ILE A 293 14.74 -7.50 -7.96
N SER A 294 14.77 -6.38 -8.69
CA SER A 294 13.58 -5.70 -9.21
C SER A 294 12.74 -6.64 -10.06
N ARG A 295 13.36 -7.41 -10.97
CA ARG A 295 12.66 -8.37 -11.82
C ARG A 295 11.96 -9.46 -11.00
N GLU A 296 12.66 -10.05 -10.04
CA GLU A 296 12.08 -11.08 -9.16
C GLU A 296 10.90 -10.53 -8.35
N VAL A 297 11.01 -9.30 -7.86
CA VAL A 297 9.93 -8.64 -7.12
C VAL A 297 8.74 -8.29 -8.03
N ILE A 298 8.96 -7.75 -9.24
CA ILE A 298 7.88 -7.44 -10.18
C ILE A 298 7.15 -8.73 -10.61
N ASN A 299 7.88 -9.81 -10.89
CA ASN A 299 7.30 -11.11 -11.24
C ASN A 299 6.40 -11.67 -10.13
N HIS A 300 6.66 -11.34 -8.86
CA HIS A 300 5.77 -11.72 -7.76
C HIS A 300 4.41 -11.00 -7.84
N PHE A 301 4.40 -9.72 -8.16
CA PHE A 301 3.16 -8.94 -8.28
C PHE A 301 2.41 -9.23 -9.59
N ASN A 302 3.13 -9.37 -10.70
CA ASN A 302 2.57 -9.48 -12.04
C ASN A 302 3.10 -10.74 -12.76
N PRO A 303 2.68 -11.96 -12.36
CA PRO A 303 3.20 -13.21 -12.95
C PRO A 303 2.81 -13.42 -14.43
N GLU A 304 1.75 -12.75 -14.89
CA GLU A 304 1.25 -12.76 -16.28
C GLU A 304 1.97 -11.73 -17.17
N GLU A 305 2.58 -10.69 -16.58
CA GLU A 305 3.51 -9.84 -17.31
C GLU A 305 4.77 -10.66 -17.56
N LYS A 306 4.87 -11.21 -18.78
CA LYS A 306 6.19 -11.37 -19.38
C LYS A 306 6.77 -9.98 -19.44
N ILE A 307 7.58 -9.62 -18.45
CA ILE A 307 8.35 -8.40 -18.44
C ILE A 307 9.12 -8.36 -19.77
N ARG A 308 8.57 -7.65 -20.75
CA ARG A 308 9.33 -6.99 -21.81
C ARG A 308 9.98 -5.80 -21.13
N THR A 309 10.90 -6.06 -20.21
CA THR A 309 11.97 -5.10 -20.04
C THR A 309 12.63 -5.10 -21.40
N ASN A 310 12.57 -3.98 -22.11
CA ASN A 310 13.63 -3.63 -23.04
C ASN A 310 14.93 -3.62 -22.20
N THR A 311 15.46 -4.81 -21.93
CA THR A 311 16.87 -5.03 -21.72
C THR A 311 17.45 -5.21 -23.10
N ASP A 312 17.35 -4.17 -23.92
CA ASP A 312 18.47 -3.94 -24.80
C ASP A 312 19.66 -3.71 -23.87
N ASP A 313 20.67 -4.54 -24.06
CA ASP A 313 21.91 -4.60 -23.30
C ASP A 313 22.63 -3.25 -23.40
N PHE A 314 22.16 -2.24 -22.68
CA PHE A 314 22.95 -1.05 -22.42
C PHE A 314 24.00 -1.44 -21.39
N TYR A 315 25.18 -1.72 -21.92
CA TYR A 315 26.40 -1.79 -21.13
C TYR A 315 26.57 -0.45 -20.41
N ILE A 316 26.23 -0.45 -19.12
CA ILE A 316 26.52 0.68 -18.24
C ILE A 316 27.95 0.46 -17.72
N ASN A 317 28.84 1.41 -17.98
CA ASN A 317 30.19 1.35 -17.42
C ASN A 317 30.11 1.34 -15.87
N PRO A 318 30.55 0.27 -15.19
CA PRO A 318 30.32 0.10 -13.75
C PRO A 318 30.99 1.17 -12.90
N ILE A 319 32.14 1.69 -13.36
CA ILE A 319 32.88 2.74 -12.68
C ILE A 319 32.10 4.06 -12.78
N ALA A 320 31.61 4.42 -13.97
CA ALA A 320 30.77 5.61 -14.14
C ALA A 320 29.49 5.52 -13.30
N TYR A 321 28.88 4.33 -13.24
CA TYR A 321 27.68 4.12 -12.44
C TYR A 321 27.94 4.19 -10.94
N SER A 322 29.09 3.70 -10.46
CA SER A 322 29.50 3.85 -9.06
C SER A 322 29.59 5.33 -8.65
N TYR A 323 30.14 6.17 -9.52
CA TYR A 323 30.21 7.61 -9.31
C TYR A 323 28.82 8.26 -9.35
N TYR A 324 27.97 7.84 -10.28
CA TYR A 324 26.58 8.31 -10.33
C TYR A 324 25.82 8.01 -9.02
N LEU A 325 25.88 6.77 -8.52
CA LEU A 325 25.20 6.38 -7.28
C LEU A 325 25.78 7.10 -6.07
N LYS A 326 27.10 7.27 -6.01
CA LYS A 326 27.73 8.10 -4.98
C LYS A 326 27.24 9.55 -5.04
N GLY A 327 27.09 10.10 -6.24
CA GLY A 327 26.49 11.42 -6.47
C GLY A 327 25.06 11.52 -5.93
N LYS A 328 24.19 10.54 -6.24
CA LYS A 328 22.82 10.45 -5.69
C LYS A 328 22.82 10.39 -4.18
N TYR A 329 23.60 9.48 -3.59
CA TYR A 329 23.71 9.34 -2.14
C TYR A 329 24.08 10.66 -1.44
N LEU A 330 25.06 11.39 -1.99
CA LEU A 330 25.52 12.68 -1.47
C LEU A 330 24.46 13.78 -1.62
N LEU A 331 23.72 13.79 -2.73
CA LEU A 331 22.60 14.71 -2.94
C LEU A 331 21.51 14.53 -1.87
N TYR A 332 21.18 13.30 -1.48
CA TYR A 332 20.17 13.04 -0.45
C TYR A 332 20.59 13.33 0.99
N GLN A 333 21.86 13.69 1.22
CA GLN A 333 22.28 14.22 2.52
C GLN A 333 21.76 15.66 2.75
N TRP A 334 21.20 16.29 1.70
CA TRP A 334 20.52 17.59 1.71
C TRP A 334 21.27 18.71 2.43
N ASN A 335 22.60 18.73 2.35
CA ASN A 335 23.42 19.78 2.91
C ASN A 335 24.41 20.35 1.88
N LYS A 336 24.86 21.57 2.13
CA LYS A 336 25.64 22.37 1.17
C LYS A 336 26.99 21.73 0.79
N ASP A 337 27.67 21.08 1.74
CA ASP A 337 28.99 20.52 1.50
C ASP A 337 28.92 19.20 0.72
N GLU A 338 27.98 18.32 1.07
CA GLU A 338 27.75 17.07 0.33
C GLU A 338 27.20 17.34 -1.08
N THR A 339 26.42 18.41 -1.26
CA THR A 339 25.94 18.83 -2.58
C THR A 339 27.09 19.15 -3.55
N LYS A 340 28.18 19.77 -3.08
CA LYS A 340 29.37 20.02 -3.92
C LYS A 340 30.07 18.71 -4.32
N LYS A 341 30.21 17.79 -3.37
CA LYS A 341 30.78 16.46 -3.65
C LYS A 341 29.89 15.67 -4.61
N ALA A 342 28.57 15.85 -4.56
CA ALA A 342 27.65 15.23 -5.53
C ALA A 342 27.97 15.70 -6.96
N ILE A 343 28.19 17.01 -7.17
CA ILE A 343 28.64 17.57 -8.47
C ILE A 343 29.93 16.90 -8.93
N GLU A 344 30.93 16.79 -8.06
CA GLU A 344 32.21 16.16 -8.38
C GLU A 344 32.04 14.70 -8.84
N ASN A 345 31.19 13.94 -8.16
CA ASN A 345 30.96 12.54 -8.52
C ASN A 345 30.18 12.41 -9.83
N PHE A 346 29.14 13.22 -10.07
CA PHE A 346 28.46 13.20 -11.37
C PHE A 346 29.37 13.62 -12.52
N ASN A 347 30.26 14.59 -12.31
CA ASN A 347 31.26 14.96 -13.33
C ASN A 347 32.26 13.84 -13.59
N LYS A 348 32.74 13.12 -12.56
CA LYS A 348 33.60 11.93 -12.77
C LYS A 348 32.89 10.84 -13.57
N ALA A 349 31.58 10.65 -13.38
CA ALA A 349 30.82 9.73 -14.21
C ALA A 349 30.81 10.17 -15.69
N LEU A 350 30.67 11.47 -15.95
CA LEU A 350 30.70 12.05 -17.30
C LEU A 350 32.11 12.08 -17.94
N GLU A 351 33.17 12.13 -17.14
CA GLU A 351 34.55 12.00 -17.61
C GLU A 351 34.80 10.59 -18.19
N ILE A 352 34.18 9.57 -17.59
CA ILE A 352 34.31 8.17 -18.02
C ILE A 352 33.37 7.87 -19.19
N VAL A 353 32.12 8.32 -19.11
CA VAL A 353 31.10 8.15 -20.14
C VAL A 353 30.57 9.52 -20.57
N PRO A 354 31.22 10.17 -21.55
CA PRO A 354 30.69 11.39 -22.14
C PRO A 354 29.32 11.12 -22.75
N GLY A 355 28.27 11.78 -22.26
CA GLY A 355 26.89 11.51 -22.69
C GLY A 355 26.09 10.65 -21.71
N TYR A 356 26.57 10.42 -20.48
CA TYR A 356 25.79 9.63 -19.52
C TYR A 356 24.54 10.39 -19.03
N ALA A 357 23.38 10.07 -19.61
CA ALA A 357 22.11 10.76 -19.36
C ALA A 357 21.76 10.88 -17.87
N LEU A 358 21.93 9.79 -17.11
CA LEU A 358 21.64 9.76 -15.67
C LEU A 358 22.53 10.73 -14.88
N ALA A 359 23.81 10.86 -15.23
CA ALA A 359 24.71 11.81 -14.57
C ALA A 359 24.33 13.27 -14.87
N TYR A 360 23.85 13.56 -16.10
CA TYR A 360 23.27 14.88 -16.41
C TYR A 360 21.99 15.16 -15.63
N ALA A 361 21.08 14.19 -15.51
CA ALA A 361 19.88 14.33 -14.68
C ALA A 361 20.21 14.56 -13.20
N GLY A 362 21.24 13.86 -12.69
CA GLY A 362 21.80 14.08 -11.36
C GLY A 362 22.31 15.51 -11.15
N LEU A 363 23.12 16.03 -12.08
CA LEU A 363 23.59 17.43 -12.04
C LEU A 363 22.44 18.43 -12.09
N SER A 364 21.43 18.19 -12.93
CA SER A 364 20.22 19.02 -12.97
C SER A 364 19.55 19.12 -11.60
N SER A 365 19.34 17.95 -10.97
CA SER A 365 18.74 17.84 -9.64
C SER A 365 19.57 18.55 -8.56
N VAL A 366 20.91 18.42 -8.62
CA VAL A 366 21.82 19.12 -7.70
C VAL A 366 21.70 20.63 -7.84
N TYR A 367 21.74 21.16 -9.06
CA TYR A 367 21.66 22.61 -9.28
C TYR A 367 20.28 23.17 -8.92
N ALA A 368 19.21 22.42 -9.15
CA ALA A 368 17.88 22.76 -8.66
C ALA A 368 17.85 22.80 -7.11
N HIS A 369 18.46 21.82 -6.45
CA HIS A 369 18.56 21.78 -4.98
C HIS A 369 19.34 22.99 -4.43
N ILE A 370 20.46 23.38 -5.04
CA ILE A 370 21.24 24.57 -4.66
C ILE A 370 20.38 25.84 -4.76
N ALA A 371 19.63 26.00 -5.85
CA ALA A 371 18.77 27.15 -6.07
C ALA A 371 17.62 27.20 -5.05
N LEU A 372 16.87 26.12 -4.91
CA LEU A 372 15.68 26.05 -4.04
C LEU A 372 16.03 26.24 -2.57
N ASN A 373 17.20 25.78 -2.12
CA ASN A 373 17.69 25.97 -0.75
C ASN A 373 18.53 27.24 -0.56
N ARG A 374 18.70 28.05 -1.61
CA ARG A 374 19.46 29.32 -1.59
C ARG A 374 20.91 29.14 -1.09
N TYR A 375 21.54 28.04 -1.44
CA TYR A 375 22.95 27.81 -1.10
C TYR A 375 23.90 28.69 -1.92
N ASP A 376 23.43 29.19 -3.08
CA ASP A 376 24.11 30.10 -4.00
C ASP A 376 23.06 30.85 -4.88
N ASP A 377 23.49 31.63 -5.87
CA ASP A 377 22.61 32.44 -6.73
C ASP A 377 21.50 31.62 -7.40
N PHE A 378 20.24 32.01 -7.13
CA PHE A 378 19.08 31.26 -7.59
C PHE A 378 19.00 31.16 -9.12
N ARG A 379 19.18 32.29 -9.83
CA ARG A 379 18.98 32.35 -11.29
C ARG A 379 20.02 31.52 -12.03
N THR A 380 21.29 31.71 -11.68
CA THR A 380 22.41 30.98 -12.29
C THR A 380 22.25 29.47 -12.10
N ASN A 381 21.83 29.03 -10.91
CA ASN A 381 21.69 27.60 -10.63
C ASN A 381 20.44 26.98 -11.28
N ILE A 382 19.32 27.71 -11.38
CA ILE A 382 18.18 27.25 -12.19
C ILE A 382 18.54 27.13 -13.67
N GLU A 383 19.28 28.10 -14.23
CA GLU A 383 19.73 28.02 -15.63
C GLU A 383 20.61 26.79 -15.87
N LYS A 384 21.56 26.51 -14.97
CA LYS A 384 22.36 25.27 -15.02
C LYS A 384 21.48 24.02 -14.91
N ALA A 385 20.51 24.02 -13.99
CA ALA A 385 19.61 22.89 -13.81
C ALA A 385 18.85 22.56 -15.10
N VAL A 386 18.31 23.58 -15.78
CA VAL A 386 17.62 23.42 -17.07
C VAL A 386 18.58 22.92 -18.16
N GLN A 387 19.76 23.52 -18.29
CA GLN A 387 20.76 23.10 -19.28
C GLN A 387 21.16 21.63 -19.12
N TYR A 388 21.36 21.17 -17.88
CA TYR A 388 21.69 19.76 -17.63
C TYR A 388 20.48 18.83 -17.84
N ALA A 389 19.25 19.28 -17.58
CA ALA A 389 18.06 18.51 -17.90
C ALA A 389 17.91 18.32 -19.42
N GLU A 390 18.13 19.36 -20.22
CA GLU A 390 18.12 19.29 -21.68
C GLU A 390 19.18 18.31 -22.19
N ARG A 391 20.41 18.38 -21.67
CA ARG A 391 21.48 17.42 -21.99
C ARG A 391 21.13 15.99 -21.61
N ALA A 392 20.43 15.78 -20.50
CA ALA A 392 19.98 14.45 -20.10
C ALA A 392 19.00 13.88 -21.13
N ILE A 393 18.02 14.68 -21.58
CA ILE A 393 17.04 14.29 -22.60
C ILE A 393 17.72 14.02 -23.94
N ASP A 394 18.66 14.88 -24.36
CA ASP A 394 19.37 14.70 -25.63
C ASP A 394 20.27 13.47 -25.61
N ALA A 395 20.93 13.22 -24.47
CA ALA A 395 21.73 12.01 -24.27
C ALA A 395 20.87 10.75 -24.30
N ASP A 396 19.70 10.76 -23.67
CA ASP A 396 18.76 9.63 -23.65
C ASP A 396 18.19 9.34 -25.04
N ARG A 397 17.92 10.37 -25.86
CA ARG A 397 17.49 10.22 -27.26
C ARG A 397 18.57 9.69 -28.20
N SER A 398 19.84 9.77 -27.81
CA SER A 398 20.97 9.27 -28.62
C SER A 398 21.24 7.78 -28.43
N ILE A 399 20.52 7.17 -27.49
CA ILE A 399 20.50 5.74 -27.22
C ILE A 399 19.55 5.11 -28.26
N PRO A 400 20.02 4.27 -29.20
CA PRO A 400 19.16 3.63 -30.18
C PRO A 400 18.09 2.78 -29.48
N ASP A 401 16.84 2.89 -29.92
CA ASP A 401 15.67 2.14 -29.40
C ASP A 401 15.92 0.64 -29.23
#